data_AF-A0A939FXZ6-F1
#
_entry.id   AF-A0A939FXZ6-F1
#
_cell.length_a   1.000
_cell.length_b   1.000
_cell.length_c   1.000
_cell.angle_alpha   90.00
_cell.angle_beta   90.00
_cell.angle_gamma   90.00
#
_symmetry.space_group_name_H-M   'P 1'
#
loop_
_entity.id
_entity.type
_entity.pdbx_description
1 polymer ?
#
loop_
_entity_poly.entity_id
_entity_poly.type
_entity_poly.pdbx_seq_one_letter_code
_entity_poly.pdbx_strand_id
1 'polypeptide(L)'
;MEADTAAESGASVEVGYNSVFERLVDAAEGDAATLVGLVAYGLYKIGKREWALSVRQASGHPPTREDLAAYAQAQTQTVLDSYRSKANEIVASYATAVLESERPNVLAEAIRGSFMRSFWPSFAASVAFAAILSLIVVIAAINGFGIPIEWPAHHRVAPPVQR
;
A
#
# COMPACT_ATOMS: atom_id res chain seq x y z
N MET A 1 -10.44 -75.68 16.73
CA MET A 1 -10.58 -74.85 17.94
C MET A 1 -9.52 -73.77 17.86
N GLU A 2 -9.66 -72.82 16.93
CA GLU A 2 -10.54 -71.63 16.97
C GLU A 2 -10.14 -70.62 18.04
N ALA A 3 -9.54 -69.53 17.55
CA ALA A 3 -9.67 -68.13 17.96
C ALA A 3 -8.59 -67.39 17.16
N ASP A 4 -8.78 -67.10 15.87
CA ASP A 4 -9.48 -65.91 15.38
C ASP A 4 -9.77 -64.85 16.45
N THR A 5 -8.95 -63.81 16.48
CA THR A 5 -9.32 -62.52 17.05
C THR A 5 -8.49 -61.47 16.34
N ALA A 6 -8.99 -61.09 15.17
CA ALA A 6 -8.74 -59.82 14.54
C ALA A 6 -8.93 -58.69 15.57
N ALA A 7 -7.84 -58.05 15.97
CA ALA A 7 -7.87 -56.72 16.58
C ALA A 7 -7.64 -55.70 15.47
N GLU A 8 -8.73 -55.49 14.72
CA GLU A 8 -9.21 -54.23 14.19
C GLU A 8 -8.18 -53.11 14.06
N SER A 9 -7.72 -52.96 12.82
CA SER A 9 -7.28 -51.73 12.17
C SER A 9 -8.14 -50.53 12.63
N GLY A 10 -7.63 -49.81 13.63
CA GLY A 10 -8.04 -48.44 13.98
C GLY A 10 -7.58 -47.40 12.96
N ALA A 11 -7.72 -47.69 11.67
CA ALA A 11 -7.63 -46.70 10.62
C ALA A 11 -8.95 -45.91 10.65
N SER A 12 -9.01 -44.89 11.50
CA SER A 12 -10.00 -43.83 11.39
C SER A 12 -9.82 -43.19 10.02
N VAL A 13 -10.60 -43.65 9.05
CA VAL A 13 -10.77 -42.99 7.76
C VAL A 13 -11.34 -41.60 8.08
N GLU A 14 -10.51 -40.56 8.02
CA GLU A 14 -10.97 -39.17 8.06
C GLU A 14 -11.78 -38.87 6.80
N VAL A 15 -13.05 -39.26 6.84
CA VAL A 15 -14.04 -38.96 5.82
C VAL A 15 -14.33 -37.45 5.88
N GLY A 16 -13.73 -36.68 4.95
CA GLY A 16 -14.14 -35.30 4.67
C GLY A 16 -13.07 -34.21 4.86
N TYR A 17 -11.80 -34.57 5.04
CA TYR A 17 -10.73 -33.59 5.20
C TYR A 17 -10.41 -32.84 3.90
N ASN A 18 -10.24 -31.51 3.99
CA ASN A 18 -10.07 -30.62 2.84
C ASN A 18 -8.63 -30.63 2.32
N SER A 19 -8.28 -31.68 1.57
CA SER A 19 -6.91 -31.89 1.05
C SER A 19 -6.34 -30.74 0.22
N VAL A 20 -7.18 -29.90 -0.40
CA VAL A 20 -6.70 -28.77 -1.21
C VAL A 20 -6.27 -27.60 -0.34
N PHE A 21 -6.92 -27.37 0.81
CA PHE A 21 -6.56 -26.30 1.72
C PHE A 21 -5.17 -26.51 2.30
N GLU A 22 -4.89 -27.70 2.84
CA GLU A 22 -3.59 -28.04 3.44
C GLU A 22 -2.42 -27.94 2.46
N ARG A 23 -2.68 -28.22 1.17
CA ARG A 23 -1.66 -28.08 0.13
C ARG A 23 -1.41 -26.62 -0.29
N LEU A 24 -2.34 -25.71 0.02
CA LEU A 24 -2.23 -24.30 -0.34
C LEU A 24 -1.82 -23.41 0.84
N VAL A 25 -2.28 -23.74 2.05
CA VAL A 25 -2.12 -22.96 3.26
C VAL A 25 -1.28 -23.74 4.25
N ASP A 26 -0.03 -23.31 4.43
CA ASP A 26 0.83 -23.81 5.49
C ASP A 26 1.16 -22.66 6.45
N ALA A 27 0.66 -22.75 7.68
CA ALA A 27 0.91 -21.76 8.72
C ALA A 27 2.37 -21.71 9.17
N ALA A 28 3.17 -22.76 8.90
CA ALA A 28 4.59 -22.79 9.23
C ALA A 28 5.45 -21.93 8.28
N GLU A 29 4.95 -21.57 7.09
CA GLU A 29 5.67 -20.75 6.11
C GLU A 29 5.67 -19.24 6.44
N GLY A 30 4.99 -18.83 7.53
CA GLY A 30 4.92 -17.45 8.01
C GLY A 30 3.73 -16.66 7.48
N ASP A 31 3.49 -15.47 8.06
CA ASP A 31 2.25 -14.70 7.85
C ASP A 31 2.01 -14.29 6.40
N ALA A 32 3.05 -13.85 5.68
CA ALA A 32 2.94 -13.43 4.29
C ALA A 32 2.61 -14.61 3.35
N ALA A 33 3.27 -15.75 3.56
CA ALA A 33 2.99 -16.98 2.80
C ALA A 33 1.58 -17.52 3.12
N THR A 34 1.18 -17.47 4.39
CA THR A 34 -0.16 -17.86 4.85
C THR A 34 -1.24 -17.02 4.18
N LEU A 35 -1.06 -15.69 4.11
CA LEU A 35 -1.98 -14.79 3.41
C LEU A 35 -2.13 -15.16 1.93
N VAL A 36 -1.01 -15.38 1.23
CA VAL A 36 -1.02 -15.81 -0.18
C VAL A 36 -1.75 -17.14 -0.32
N GLY A 37 -1.50 -18.11 0.57
CA GLY A 37 -2.20 -19.38 0.61
C GLY A 37 -3.71 -19.23 0.76
N LEU A 38 -4.16 -18.37 1.68
CA LEU A 38 -5.59 -18.10 1.91
C LEU A 38 -6.26 -17.50 0.68
N VAL A 39 -5.62 -16.53 0.03
CA VAL A 39 -6.12 -15.92 -1.22
C VAL A 39 -6.14 -16.98 -2.34
N ALA A 40 -5.11 -17.81 -2.46
CA ALA A 40 -5.04 -18.90 -3.43
C ALA A 40 -6.18 -19.92 -3.23
N TYR A 41 -6.47 -20.26 -1.97
CA TYR A 41 -7.60 -21.13 -1.63
C TYR A 41 -8.94 -20.48 -2.00
N GLY A 42 -9.10 -19.17 -1.80
CA GLY A 42 -10.25 -18.41 -2.29
C GLY A 42 -10.44 -18.53 -3.81
N LEU A 43 -9.36 -18.36 -4.58
CA LEU A 43 -9.38 -18.52 -6.04
C LEU A 43 -9.78 -19.94 -6.47
N TYR A 44 -9.27 -20.96 -5.79
CA TYR A 44 -9.70 -22.35 -5.99
C TYR A 44 -11.21 -22.52 -5.77
N LYS A 45 -11.77 -21.94 -4.70
CA LYS A 45 -13.21 -22.06 -4.40
C LYS A 45 -14.08 -21.34 -5.42
N ILE A 46 -13.62 -20.22 -5.97
CA ILE A 46 -14.28 -19.53 -7.08
C ILE A 46 -14.29 -20.44 -8.31
N GLY A 47 -13.12 -20.99 -8.70
CA GLY A 47 -13.02 -21.90 -9.85
C GLY A 47 -13.87 -23.18 -9.67
N LYS A 48 -13.91 -23.75 -8.48
CA LYS A 48 -14.77 -24.91 -8.16
C LYS A 48 -16.24 -24.58 -8.32
N ARG A 49 -16.67 -23.37 -7.93
CA ARG A 49 -18.06 -22.93 -8.11
C ARG A 49 -18.39 -22.78 -9.59
N GLU A 50 -17.52 -22.15 -10.36
CA GLU A 50 -17.71 -21.98 -11.81
C GLU A 50 -17.80 -23.33 -12.54
N TRP A 51 -16.91 -24.25 -12.22
CA TRP A 51 -16.96 -25.62 -12.72
C TRP A 51 -18.25 -26.34 -12.30
N ALA A 52 -18.69 -26.22 -11.04
CA ALA A 52 -19.92 -26.85 -10.60
C ALA A 52 -21.16 -26.33 -11.34
N LEU A 53 -21.16 -25.03 -11.67
CA LEU A 53 -22.21 -24.41 -12.49
C LEU A 53 -22.17 -24.93 -13.94
N SER A 54 -20.98 -25.09 -14.53
CA SER A 54 -20.85 -25.60 -15.90
C SER A 54 -21.30 -27.05 -16.01
N VAL A 55 -20.95 -27.91 -15.04
CA VAL A 55 -21.46 -29.29 -14.95
C VAL A 55 -22.97 -29.30 -14.85
N ARG A 56 -23.56 -28.45 -14.01
CA ARG A 56 -25.02 -28.35 -13.87
C ARG A 56 -25.70 -27.92 -15.15
N GLN A 57 -25.11 -26.98 -15.87
CA GLN A 57 -25.63 -26.51 -17.15
C GLN A 57 -25.56 -27.59 -18.24
N ALA A 58 -24.48 -28.39 -18.25
CA ALA A 58 -24.27 -29.44 -19.25
C ALA A 58 -25.10 -30.71 -19.00
N SER A 59 -25.23 -31.14 -17.74
CA SER A 59 -25.89 -32.40 -17.36
C SER A 59 -27.33 -32.25 -16.90
N GLY A 60 -27.76 -31.02 -16.57
CA GLY A 60 -29.07 -30.74 -15.99
C GLY A 60 -29.18 -31.03 -14.48
N HIS A 61 -28.15 -31.59 -13.84
CA HIS A 61 -28.12 -31.91 -12.41
C HIS A 61 -26.86 -31.34 -11.73
N PRO A 62 -26.87 -31.07 -10.41
CA PRO A 62 -25.65 -30.65 -9.71
C PRO A 62 -24.56 -31.74 -9.76
N PRO A 63 -23.27 -31.38 -9.60
CA PRO A 63 -22.18 -32.37 -9.58
C PRO A 63 -22.42 -33.45 -8.52
N THR A 64 -22.18 -34.70 -8.91
CA THR A 64 -22.25 -35.85 -8.00
C THR A 64 -21.03 -35.87 -7.07
N ARG A 65 -21.04 -36.76 -6.07
CA ARG A 65 -19.87 -36.94 -5.19
C ARG A 65 -18.65 -37.43 -5.96
N GLU A 66 -18.86 -38.26 -6.98
CA GLU A 66 -17.78 -38.76 -7.84
C GLU A 66 -17.17 -37.61 -8.67
N ASP A 67 -18.00 -36.73 -9.24
CA ASP A 67 -17.52 -35.53 -9.93
C ASP A 67 -16.69 -34.63 -9.02
N LEU A 68 -17.14 -34.45 -7.77
CA LEU A 68 -16.42 -33.64 -6.78
C LEU A 68 -15.07 -34.25 -6.40
N ALA A 69 -15.00 -35.58 -6.30
CA ALA A 69 -13.76 -36.30 -6.03
C ALA A 69 -12.79 -36.21 -7.22
N ALA A 70 -13.29 -36.42 -8.44
CA ALA A 70 -12.52 -36.27 -9.66
C ALA A 70 -11.97 -34.84 -9.82
N TYR A 71 -12.79 -33.83 -9.54
CA TYR A 71 -12.35 -32.44 -9.57
C TYR A 71 -11.25 -32.14 -8.54
N ALA A 72 -11.36 -32.70 -7.33
CA ALA A 72 -10.33 -32.55 -6.31
C ALA A 72 -9.01 -33.23 -6.71
N GLN A 73 -9.08 -34.42 -7.30
CA GLN A 73 -7.90 -35.13 -7.84
C GLN A 73 -7.26 -34.41 -9.03
N ALA A 74 -8.06 -33.72 -9.85
CA ALA A 74 -7.57 -32.91 -10.96
C ALA A 74 -6.79 -31.67 -10.52
N GLN A 75 -6.81 -31.30 -9.23
CA GLN A 75 -5.98 -30.23 -8.68
C GLN A 75 -4.53 -30.71 -8.51
N THR A 76 -3.79 -30.77 -9.62
CA THR A 76 -2.36 -31.10 -9.61
C THR A 76 -1.54 -29.99 -8.94
N GLN A 77 -0.27 -30.28 -8.61
CA GLN A 77 0.61 -29.26 -8.02
C GLN A 77 0.76 -28.03 -8.93
N THR A 78 0.89 -28.24 -10.25
CA THR A 78 0.95 -27.13 -11.22
C THR A 78 -0.28 -26.23 -11.17
N VAL A 79 -1.48 -26.82 -11.01
CA VAL A 79 -2.71 -26.03 -10.87
C VAL A 79 -2.69 -25.23 -9.56
N LEU A 80 -2.24 -25.84 -8.45
CA LEU A 80 -2.10 -25.13 -7.18
C LEU A 80 -1.08 -23.99 -7.24
N ASP A 81 0.06 -24.22 -7.88
CA ASP A 81 1.10 -23.20 -8.06
C ASP A 81 0.59 -22.03 -8.90
N SER A 82 -0.30 -22.29 -9.87
CA SER A 82 -0.97 -21.24 -10.63
C SER A 82 -1.88 -20.38 -9.74
N TYR A 83 -2.63 -20.99 -8.80
CA TYR A 83 -3.43 -20.24 -7.83
C TYR A 83 -2.55 -19.42 -6.89
N ARG A 84 -1.44 -19.99 -6.40
CA ARG A 84 -0.46 -19.28 -5.55
C ARG A 84 0.16 -18.10 -6.29
N SER A 85 0.56 -18.29 -7.54
CA SER A 85 1.14 -17.22 -8.36
C SER A 85 0.15 -16.07 -8.56
N LYS A 86 -1.10 -16.38 -8.92
CA LYS A 86 -2.16 -15.37 -9.08
C LYS A 86 -2.52 -14.68 -7.76
N ALA A 87 -2.53 -15.42 -6.65
CA ALA A 87 -2.75 -14.86 -5.33
C ALA A 87 -1.63 -13.88 -4.94
N ASN A 88 -0.37 -14.22 -5.22
CA ASN A 88 0.76 -13.35 -4.99
C ASN A 88 0.64 -12.03 -5.78
N GLU A 89 0.26 -12.12 -7.06
CA GLU A 89 0.00 -10.93 -7.89
C GLU A 89 -1.10 -10.04 -7.30
N ILE A 90 -2.23 -10.63 -6.87
CA ILE A 90 -3.34 -9.89 -6.24
C ILE A 90 -2.88 -9.19 -4.96
N VAL A 91 -2.17 -9.90 -4.08
CA VAL A 91 -1.69 -9.34 -2.81
C VAL A 91 -0.68 -8.22 -3.07
N ALA A 92 0.26 -8.40 -4.00
CA ALA A 92 1.25 -7.39 -4.37
C ALA A 92 0.60 -6.14 -4.99
N SER A 93 -0.38 -6.34 -5.87
CA SER A 93 -1.15 -5.25 -6.47
C SER A 93 -1.93 -4.47 -5.42
N TYR A 94 -2.59 -5.17 -4.48
CA TYR A 94 -3.30 -4.53 -3.38
C TYR A 94 -2.36 -3.74 -2.47
N ALA A 95 -1.22 -4.31 -2.07
CA ALA A 95 -0.23 -3.61 -1.27
C ALA A 95 0.25 -2.33 -1.98
N THR A 96 0.56 -2.42 -3.27
CA THR A 96 0.97 -1.25 -4.07
C THR A 96 -0.13 -0.18 -4.12
N ALA A 97 -1.39 -0.58 -4.31
CA ALA A 97 -2.52 0.34 -4.33
C ALA A 97 -2.71 1.05 -2.98
N VAL A 98 -2.58 0.33 -1.87
CA VAL A 98 -2.64 0.90 -0.51
C VAL A 98 -1.48 1.89 -0.30
N LEU A 99 -0.25 1.53 -0.67
CA LEU A 99 0.91 2.43 -0.56
C LEU A 99 0.71 3.72 -1.38
N GLU A 100 0.22 3.62 -2.62
CA GLU A 100 0.00 4.81 -3.45
C GLU A 100 -1.13 5.69 -2.90
N SER A 101 -2.16 5.09 -2.29
CA SER A 101 -3.26 5.84 -1.65
C SER A 101 -2.82 6.63 -0.42
N GLU A 102 -1.77 6.18 0.30
CA GLU A 102 -1.22 6.85 1.48
C GLU A 102 -0.05 7.80 1.17
N ARG A 103 0.49 7.73 -0.05
CA ARG A 103 1.56 8.61 -0.54
C ARG A 103 1.32 10.12 -0.33
N PRO A 104 0.12 10.69 -0.54
CA PRO A 104 -0.11 12.12 -0.28
C PRO A 104 0.07 12.49 1.20
N ASN A 105 -0.27 11.60 2.14
CA ASN A 105 -0.12 11.84 3.57
C ASN A 105 1.36 11.85 3.97
N VAL A 106 2.15 10.91 3.43
CA VAL A 106 3.61 10.85 3.65
C VAL A 106 4.32 12.07 3.08
N LEU A 107 3.93 12.52 1.87
CA LEU A 107 4.49 13.73 1.27
C LEU A 107 4.14 14.99 2.07
N ALA A 108 2.89 15.12 2.54
CA ALA A 108 2.46 16.24 3.35
C ALA A 108 3.23 16.31 4.68
N GLU A 109 3.44 15.17 5.34
CA GLU A 109 4.21 15.08 6.58
C GLU A 109 5.70 15.38 6.37
N ALA A 110 6.30 14.82 5.31
CA ALA A 110 7.70 15.07 4.96
C ALA A 110 7.98 16.54 4.59
N ILE A 111 7.09 17.16 3.81
CA ILE A 111 7.19 18.58 3.44
C ILE A 111 7.01 19.45 4.68
N ARG A 112 6.01 19.18 5.53
CA ARG A 112 5.70 20.02 6.70
C ARG A 112 6.79 19.95 7.76
N GLY A 113 7.36 18.77 8.01
CA GLY A 113 8.45 18.58 8.98
C GLY A 113 9.78 19.23 8.54
N SER A 114 10.15 19.07 7.27
CA SER A 114 11.41 19.63 6.74
C SER A 114 11.33 21.15 6.52
N PHE A 115 10.20 21.63 6.00
CA PHE A 115 10.00 23.05 5.74
C PHE A 115 10.01 23.86 7.03
N MET A 116 9.27 23.46 8.07
CA MET A 116 9.20 24.24 9.31
C MET A 116 10.55 24.31 10.04
N ARG A 117 11.32 23.21 10.05
CA ARG A 117 12.64 23.18 10.70
C ARG A 117 13.67 24.07 10.00
N SER A 118 13.56 24.24 8.68
CA SER A 118 14.52 24.98 7.87
C SER A 118 14.13 26.45 7.64
N PHE A 119 12.83 26.73 7.54
CA PHE A 119 12.30 28.07 7.30
C PHE A 119 12.26 28.93 8.57
N TRP A 120 11.88 28.34 9.72
CA TRP A 120 11.64 29.08 10.95
C TRP A 120 12.86 29.85 11.49
N PRO A 121 14.08 29.28 11.52
CA PRO A 121 15.27 30.02 11.98
C PRO A 121 15.60 31.22 11.08
N SER A 122 15.52 31.05 9.76
CA SER A 122 15.83 32.11 8.78
C SER A 122 14.81 33.23 8.80
N PHE A 123 13.52 32.89 8.94
CA PHE A 123 12.45 33.87 9.09
C PHE A 123 12.59 34.66 10.40
N ALA A 124 12.83 33.97 11.53
CA ALA A 124 13.04 34.61 12.82
C ALA A 124 14.26 35.54 12.83
N ALA A 125 15.37 35.13 12.21
CA ALA A 125 16.56 35.96 12.07
C ALA A 125 16.30 37.24 11.26
N SER A 126 15.51 37.12 10.17
CA SER A 126 15.17 38.25 9.31
C SER A 126 14.26 39.25 10.03
N VAL A 127 13.26 38.75 10.78
CA VAL A 127 12.38 39.58 11.61
C VAL A 127 13.16 40.26 12.74
N ALA A 128 14.06 39.54 13.41
CA ALA A 128 14.91 40.11 14.46
C ALA A 128 15.84 41.20 13.92
N PHE A 129 16.46 40.99 12.77
CA PHE A 129 17.30 41.98 12.11
C PHE A 129 16.51 43.24 11.73
N ALA A 130 15.34 43.07 11.12
CA ALA A 130 14.46 44.20 10.79
C ALA A 130 14.00 44.96 12.04
N ALA A 131 13.68 44.25 13.12
CA ALA A 131 13.30 44.87 14.40
C ALA A 131 14.47 45.66 15.02
N ILE A 132 15.70 45.12 14.96
CA ILE A 132 16.90 45.80 15.45
C ILE A 132 17.17 47.07 14.64
N LEU A 133 17.14 46.99 13.30
CA LEU A 133 17.33 48.17 12.45
C LEU A 133 16.25 49.22 12.69
N SER A 134 14.99 48.79 12.80
CA SER A 134 13.88 49.68 13.10
C SER A 134 14.07 50.38 14.46
N LEU A 135 14.51 49.64 15.48
CA LEU A 135 14.80 50.19 16.81
C LEU A 135 15.95 51.20 16.76
N ILE A 136 17.03 50.91 16.02
CA ILE A 136 18.17 51.84 15.84
C ILE A 136 17.69 53.14 15.18
N VAL A 137 16.88 53.06 14.13
CA VAL A 137 16.33 54.24 13.43
C VAL A 137 15.47 55.08 14.39
N VAL A 138 14.61 54.43 15.19
CA VAL A 138 13.78 55.13 16.19
C VAL A 138 14.65 55.83 17.25
N ILE A 139 15.67 55.15 17.77
CA ILE A 139 16.60 55.74 18.75
C ILE A 139 17.36 56.92 18.12
N ALA A 140 17.87 56.79 16.90
CA ALA A 140 18.57 57.86 16.20
C ALA A 140 17.66 59.09 15.97
N ALA A 141 16.41 58.87 15.60
CA ALA A 141 15.41 59.92 15.42
C ALA A 141 15.10 60.66 16.73
N ILE A 142 14.93 59.94 17.85
CA ILE A 142 14.68 60.53 19.18
C ILE A 142 15.89 61.36 19.66
N ASN A 143 17.11 60.90 19.39
CA ASN A 143 18.34 61.62 19.75
C ASN A 143 18.67 62.81 18.82
N GLY A 144 17.77 63.16 17.89
CA GLY A 144 17.93 64.32 17.02
C GLY A 144 18.92 64.13 15.87
N PHE A 145 19.29 62.90 15.53
CA PHE A 145 20.10 62.60 14.35
C PHE A 145 19.19 62.66 13.11
N GLY A 146 19.09 63.84 12.47
CA GLY A 146 18.34 64.01 11.24
C GLY A 146 18.96 63.17 10.12
N ILE A 147 18.22 62.25 9.53
CA ILE A 147 18.64 61.49 8.35
C ILE A 147 18.57 62.46 7.15
N PRO A 148 19.68 62.83 6.49
CA PRO A 148 19.62 63.65 5.29
C PRO A 148 19.12 62.76 4.14
N ILE A 149 17.81 62.76 3.91
CA ILE A 149 17.24 62.14 2.70
C ILE A 149 17.37 63.18 1.58
N GLU A 150 18.51 63.18 0.90
CA GLU A 150 18.68 63.94 -0.34
C GLU A 150 17.93 63.22 -1.46
N TRP A 151 16.77 63.75 -1.85
CA TRP A 151 16.05 63.25 -3.03
C TRP A 151 16.90 63.59 -4.27
N PRO A 152 17.33 62.62 -5.09
CA PRO A 152 18.09 62.93 -6.30
C PRO A 152 17.20 63.77 -7.22
N ALA A 153 17.60 65.02 -7.42
CA ALA A 153 16.89 65.97 -8.27
C ALA A 153 16.69 65.38 -9.67
N HIS A 154 15.45 65.39 -10.15
CA HIS A 154 15.08 64.98 -11.50
C HIS A 154 15.94 65.73 -12.53
N HIS A 155 16.87 65.02 -13.14
CA HIS A 155 17.66 65.52 -14.27
C HIS A 155 16.68 65.78 -15.42
N ARG A 156 16.43 67.07 -15.72
CA ARG A 156 15.64 67.46 -16.88
C ARG A 156 16.39 67.00 -18.12
N VAL A 157 15.81 66.03 -18.83
CA VAL A 157 16.27 65.60 -20.15
C VAL A 157 16.12 66.79 -21.11
N ALA A 158 17.22 67.30 -21.66
CA ALA A 158 17.19 68.35 -22.67
C ALA A 158 16.63 67.78 -24.00
N PRO A 159 15.78 68.52 -24.73
CA PRO A 159 15.21 68.03 -25.98
C PRO A 159 16.29 67.93 -27.07
N PRO A 160 16.18 66.94 -27.98
CA PRO A 160 17.17 66.71 -29.02
C PRO A 160 17.18 67.86 -30.04
N VAL A 161 18.37 68.38 -30.33
CA VAL A 161 18.62 69.34 -31.41
C VAL A 161 18.49 68.59 -32.74
N GLN A 162 17.47 68.93 -33.53
CA GLN A 162 17.35 68.44 -34.91
C GLN A 162 18.37 69.17 -35.80
N ARG A 163 19.15 68.41 -36.56
CA ARG A 163 19.82 68.86 -37.79
C ARG A 163 19.51 67.86 -38.90
#